data_AF-A0A9R1QXQ3-F1
#
_entry.id   AF-A0A9R1QXQ3-F1
#
_cell.length_a   1.000
_cell.length_b   1.000
_cell.length_c   1.000
_cell.angle_alpha   90.00
_cell.angle_beta   90.00
_cell.angle_gamma   90.00
#
_symmetry.space_group_name_H-M   'P 1'
#
loop_
_entity.id
_entity.type
_entity.pdbx_description
1 polymer ?
#
loop_
_entity_poly.entity_id
_entity_poly.type
_entity_poly.pdbx_seq_one_letter_code
_entity_poly.pdbx_strand_id
1 'polypeptide(L)'
;MAFHQRSISLPSRPHVSETEVEQELHCLEASISSSNSIGTMCDGLRSLASLYDGLEEIICLPSNQACSSQQRNMLDGEMECSIELLDL
;
A
#
# COMPACT_ATOMS: atom_id res chain seq x y z
N MET A 1 -16.26 18.95 36.94
CA MET A 1 -15.40 17.81 36.57
C MET A 1 -15.64 17.54 35.09
N ALA A 2 -14.64 17.73 34.24
CA ALA A 2 -14.76 17.56 32.80
C ALA A 2 -14.64 16.06 32.46
N PHE A 3 -15.64 15.52 31.77
CA PHE A 3 -15.62 14.13 31.31
C PHE A 3 -14.76 14.05 30.06
N HIS A 4 -13.62 13.34 30.15
CA HIS A 4 -12.80 13.02 28.99
C HIS A 4 -13.52 11.95 28.16
N GLN A 5 -14.13 12.36 27.07
CA GLN A 5 -14.72 11.46 26.08
C GLN A 5 -13.56 10.74 25.36
N ARG A 6 -13.32 9.47 25.66
CA ARG A 6 -12.37 8.65 24.90
C ARG A 6 -13.02 8.27 23.58
N SER A 7 -12.44 8.69 22.47
CA SER A 7 -12.83 8.25 21.14
C SER A 7 -12.64 6.74 21.02
N ILE A 8 -13.65 6.04 20.53
CA ILE A 8 -13.55 4.63 20.14
C ILE A 8 -12.96 4.58 18.72
N SER A 9 -11.72 4.16 18.58
CA SER A 9 -11.15 3.86 17.26
C SER A 9 -11.70 2.51 16.80
N LEU A 10 -12.16 2.45 15.55
CA LEU A 10 -12.42 1.16 14.90
C LEU A 10 -11.09 0.38 14.78
N PRO A 11 -11.12 -0.96 14.78
CA PRO A 11 -9.93 -1.75 14.56
C PRO A 11 -9.29 -1.35 13.23
N SER A 12 -7.97 -1.14 13.26
CA SER A 12 -7.18 -0.91 12.05
C SER A 12 -7.32 -2.13 11.14
N ARG A 13 -7.63 -1.90 9.87
CA ARG A 13 -7.58 -2.97 8.88
C ARG A 13 -6.12 -3.48 8.81
N PRO A 14 -5.88 -4.80 8.76
CA PRO A 14 -4.52 -5.32 8.61
C PRO A 14 -3.86 -4.66 7.40
N HIS A 15 -2.71 -4.04 7.63
CA HIS A 15 -1.92 -3.47 6.55
C HIS A 15 -1.28 -4.64 5.80
N VAL A 16 -1.79 -4.94 4.62
CA VAL A 16 -1.16 -5.93 3.74
C VAL A 16 0.17 -5.32 3.27
N SER A 17 1.26 -6.05 3.47
CA SER A 17 2.60 -5.67 3.03
C SER A 17 2.85 -6.13 1.59
N GLU A 18 3.72 -5.43 0.86
CA GLU A 18 4.14 -5.81 -0.50
C GLU A 18 4.62 -7.27 -0.56
N THR A 19 5.41 -7.70 0.43
CA THR A 19 5.93 -9.06 0.52
C THR A 19 4.85 -10.13 0.70
N GLU A 20 3.74 -9.81 1.38
CA GLU A 20 2.62 -10.73 1.52
C GLU A 20 1.86 -10.90 0.20
N VAL A 21 1.68 -9.81 -0.55
CA VAL A 21 1.06 -9.83 -1.89
C VAL A 21 1.87 -10.67 -2.86
N GLU A 22 3.19 -10.49 -2.89
CA GLU A 22 4.09 -11.28 -3.74
C GLU A 22 4.03 -12.77 -3.40
N GLN A 23 4.02 -13.10 -2.11
CA GLN A 23 3.93 -14.48 -1.64
C GLN A 23 2.59 -15.14 -2.02
N GLU A 24 1.49 -14.42 -1.87
CA GLU A 24 0.15 -14.88 -2.24
C GLU A 24 0.03 -15.10 -3.76
N LEU A 25 0.61 -14.19 -4.56
CA LEU A 25 0.65 -14.30 -6.01
C LEU A 25 1.42 -15.55 -6.47
N HIS A 26 2.58 -15.83 -5.87
CA HIS A 26 3.37 -17.02 -6.19
C HIS A 26 2.64 -18.32 -5.81
N CYS A 27 1.94 -18.33 -4.67
CA CYS A 27 1.10 -19.46 -4.27
C CYS A 27 -0.07 -19.68 -5.25
N LEU A 28 -0.67 -18.60 -5.73
CA LEU A 28 -1.76 -18.65 -6.70
C LEU A 28 -1.28 -19.17 -8.06
N GLU A 29 -0.13 -18.70 -8.54
CA GLU A 29 0.50 -19.19 -9.77
C GLU A 29 0.78 -20.69 -9.71
N ALA A 30 1.35 -21.18 -8.59
CA ALA A 30 1.60 -22.60 -8.39
C ALA A 30 0.29 -23.42 -8.36
N SER A 31 -0.75 -22.88 -7.74
CA SER A 31 -2.07 -23.53 -7.64
C SER A 31 -2.76 -23.62 -9.01
N ILE A 32 -2.69 -22.56 -9.82
CA ILE A 32 -3.25 -22.56 -11.19
C ILE A 32 -2.43 -23.48 -12.10
N SER A 33 -1.10 -23.44 -11.99
CA SER A 33 -0.20 -24.27 -12.82
C SER A 33 -0.34 -25.77 -12.55
N SER A 34 -0.69 -26.15 -11.33
CA SER A 34 -0.94 -27.53 -10.92
C SER A 34 -2.40 -27.98 -11.09
N SER A 35 -3.28 -27.08 -11.53
CA SER A 35 -4.72 -27.35 -11.65
C SER A 35 -5.06 -28.14 -12.90
N ASN A 36 -5.84 -29.21 -12.74
CA ASN A 36 -6.40 -30.01 -13.85
C ASN A 36 -7.91 -29.83 -14.03
N SER A 37 -8.55 -28.96 -13.25
CA SER A 37 -9.99 -28.69 -13.32
C SER A 37 -10.26 -27.23 -13.71
N ILE A 38 -11.27 -27.04 -14.55
CA ILE A 38 -11.73 -25.70 -14.96
C ILE A 38 -12.24 -24.92 -13.74
N GLY A 39 -12.89 -25.59 -12.77
CA GLY A 39 -13.43 -24.93 -11.58
C GLY A 39 -12.33 -24.27 -10.74
N THR A 40 -11.26 -25.01 -10.46
CA THR A 40 -10.11 -24.52 -9.70
C THR A 40 -9.34 -23.42 -10.45
N MET A 41 -9.30 -23.47 -11.79
CA MET A 41 -8.76 -22.36 -12.58
C MET A 41 -9.63 -21.11 -12.48
N CYS A 42 -10.96 -21.25 -12.57
CA CYS A 42 -11.90 -20.12 -12.41
C CYS A 42 -11.82 -19.51 -11.02
N ASP A 43 -11.71 -20.33 -9.97
CA ASP A 43 -11.54 -19.86 -8.60
C ASP A 43 -10.19 -19.14 -8.45
N GLY A 44 -9.12 -19.66 -9.04
CA GLY A 44 -7.82 -18.99 -9.07
C GLY A 44 -7.86 -17.62 -9.75
N LEU A 45 -8.57 -17.50 -10.88
CA LEU A 45 -8.77 -16.21 -11.56
C LEU A 45 -9.59 -15.22 -10.72
N ARG A 46 -10.59 -15.70 -9.97
CA ARG A 46 -11.37 -14.85 -9.05
C ARG A 46 -10.52 -14.34 -7.89
N SER A 47 -9.68 -15.21 -7.31
CA SER A 47 -8.72 -14.81 -6.28
C SER A 47 -7.71 -13.80 -6.81
N LEU A 48 -7.25 -13.96 -8.05
CA LEU A 48 -6.34 -13.00 -8.69
C LEU A 48 -6.99 -11.62 -8.81
N ALA A 49 -8.25 -11.54 -9.27
CA ALA A 49 -8.98 -10.27 -9.34
C ALA A 49 -9.09 -9.60 -7.96
N SER A 50 -9.45 -10.38 -6.93
CA SER A 50 -9.53 -9.86 -5.55
C SER A 50 -8.19 -9.34 -5.02
N LEU A 51 -7.08 -9.97 -5.41
CA LEU A 51 -5.73 -9.51 -5.04
C LEU A 51 -5.41 -8.16 -5.69
N TYR A 52 -5.74 -8.00 -6.98
CA TYR A 52 -5.57 -6.73 -7.70
C TYR A 52 -6.44 -5.61 -7.11
N ASP A 53 -7.68 -5.89 -6.72
CA ASP A 53 -8.55 -4.92 -6.04
C ASP A 53 -7.91 -4.44 -4.72
N GLY A 54 -7.32 -5.37 -3.95
CA GLY A 54 -6.58 -5.04 -2.73
C GLY A 54 -5.30 -4.22 -2.99
N LEU A 55 -4.61 -4.51 -4.09
CA LEU A 55 -3.39 -3.81 -4.50
C LEU A 55 -3.69 -2.37 -4.96
N GLU A 56 -4.79 -2.16 -5.69
CA GLU A 56 -5.27 -0.82 -6.04
C GLU A 56 -5.47 0.03 -4.78
N GLU A 57 -6.07 -0.55 -3.73
CA GLU A 57 -6.23 0.15 -2.47
C GLU A 57 -4.90 0.50 -1.80
N ILE A 58 -3.89 -0.38 -1.87
CA ILE A 58 -2.54 -0.12 -1.37
C ILE A 58 -1.89 1.04 -2.15
N ILE A 59 -1.95 1.01 -3.49
CA ILE A 59 -1.38 2.08 -4.34
C ILE A 59 -2.06 3.42 -4.05
N CYS A 60 -3.38 3.41 -3.84
CA CYS A 60 -4.15 4.61 -3.55
C CYS A 60 -3.91 5.17 -2.13
N LEU A 61 -3.25 4.43 -1.22
CA LEU A 61 -2.97 4.92 0.12
C LEU A 61 -2.17 6.24 0.09
N PRO A 62 -2.58 7.25 0.88
CA PRO A 62 -1.86 8.51 0.97
C PRO A 62 -0.39 8.33 1.33
N SER A 63 -0.02 7.32 2.13
CA SER A 63 1.38 7.03 2.48
C SER A 63 2.24 6.69 1.26
N ASN A 64 1.68 6.00 0.27
CA ASN A 64 2.38 5.62 -0.96
C ASN A 64 2.41 6.75 -1.99
N GLN A 65 1.49 7.72 -1.89
CA GLN A 65 1.45 8.91 -2.75
C GLN A 65 2.16 10.14 -2.15
N ALA A 66 2.27 10.21 -0.82
CA ALA A 66 2.80 11.36 -0.05
C ALA A 66 4.33 11.44 -0.03
N CYS A 67 5.04 10.34 -0.28
CA CYS A 67 6.49 10.42 -0.50
C CYS A 67 6.84 11.37 -1.65
N SER A 68 5.94 11.57 -2.62
CA SER A 68 6.22 12.50 -3.70
C SER A 68 6.17 13.96 -3.25
N SER A 69 5.17 14.40 -2.47
CA SER A 69 4.98 15.84 -2.15
C SER A 69 5.71 16.28 -0.89
N GLN A 70 5.74 15.44 0.14
CA GLN A 70 6.34 15.82 1.42
C GLN A 70 7.88 15.73 1.37
N GLN A 71 8.46 14.77 0.63
CA GLN A 71 9.90 14.81 0.34
C GLN A 71 10.25 15.97 -0.59
N ARG A 72 9.41 16.32 -1.58
CA ARG A 72 9.67 17.49 -2.45
C ARG A 72 9.71 18.78 -1.66
N ASN A 73 8.74 19.01 -0.78
CA ASN A 73 8.70 20.23 0.03
C ASN A 73 9.89 20.32 1.00
N MET A 74 10.35 19.18 1.52
CA MET A 74 11.53 19.14 2.40
C MET A 74 12.82 19.37 1.62
N LEU A 75 12.93 18.81 0.41
CA LEU A 75 14.06 19.00 -0.50
C LEU A 75 14.11 20.44 -1.06
N ASP A 76 12.96 21.01 -1.44
CA ASP A 76 12.85 22.39 -1.93
C ASP A 76 13.24 23.39 -0.84
N GLY A 77 12.78 23.18 0.41
CA GLY A 77 13.19 24.03 1.54
C GLY A 77 14.68 23.92 1.86
N GLU A 78 15.27 22.74 1.75
CA GLU A 78 16.73 22.54 1.92
C GLU A 78 17.53 23.19 0.77
N MET A 79 17.02 23.12 -0.45
CA MET A 79 17.64 23.73 -1.63
C MET A 79 17.62 25.25 -1.58
N GLU A 80 16.52 25.84 -1.11
CA GLU A 80 16.37 27.30 -0.95
C GLU A 80 17.37 27.84 0.09
N CYS A 81 17.52 27.16 1.23
CA CYS A 81 18.55 27.49 2.23
C CYS A 81 20.00 27.32 1.71
N SER A 82 20.24 26.36 0.81
CA SER A 82 21.56 26.14 0.21
C SER A 82 21.93 27.25 -0.79
N ILE A 83 20.95 27.80 -1.51
CA ILE A 83 21.14 28.92 -2.43
C ILE A 83 21.47 30.22 -1.68
N GLU A 84 20.78 30.49 -0.55
CA GLU A 84 21.08 31.65 0.30
C GLU A 84 22.52 31.65 0.86
N LEU A 85 23.10 30.46 1.06
CA LEU A 85 24.49 30.29 1.52
C LEU A 85 25.55 30.55 0.44
N LEU A 86 25.18 30.48 -0.85
CA LEU A 86 26.10 30.71 -1.97
C LEU A 86 26.24 32.19 -2.35
N ASP A 87 25.33 33.04 -1.88
CA ASP A 87 25.34 34.49 -2.08
C ASP A 87 26.15 35.25 -1.01
N LEU A 88 26.84 34.52 -0.11
CA LEU A 88 27.75 35.05 0.92
C LEU A 88 29.22 34.92 0.49
#